data_AF-Q116E7-F1
#
_entry.id   AF-Q116E7-F1
#
_cell.length_a   1.000
_cell.length_b   1.000
_cell.length_c   1.000
_cell.angle_alpha   90.00
_cell.angle_beta   90.00
_cell.angle_gamma   90.00
#
_symmetry.space_group_name_H-M   'P 1'
#
loop_
_entity.id
_entity.type
_entity.pdbx_description
1 polymer ?
#
loop_
_entity_poly.entity_id
_entity_poly.type
_entity_poly.pdbx_seq_one_letter_code
_entity_poly.pdbx_strand_id
1 'polypeptide(L)' 'MSINYKVIIELVKAEGYQLLFLPQYSPDLNDIKHDFSALKRYRMYSPINKYLDKIFVIVVQCLILI' A
#
# COMPACT_ATOMS: atom_id res chain seq x y z
N MET A 1 -13.14 16.25 -5.98
CA MET A 1 -12.46 15.41 -6.99
C MET A 1 -13.22 14.09 -7.04
N SER A 2 -14.08 13.87 -8.04
CA SER A 2 -14.84 12.62 -8.16
C SER A 2 -14.02 11.61 -8.96
N ILE A 3 -13.71 10.46 -8.37
CA ILE A 3 -12.95 9.40 -9.03
C ILE A 3 -13.87 8.69 -10.02
N ASN A 4 -13.50 8.67 -11.31
CA ASN A 4 -14.27 7.95 -12.33
C ASN A 4 -13.88 6.46 -12.32
N TYR A 5 -14.63 5.68 -11.54
CA TYR A 5 -14.38 4.25 -11.35
C TYR A 5 -14.47 3.43 -12.65
N LYS A 6 -15.27 3.88 -13.63
CA LYS A 6 -15.38 3.20 -14.94
C LYS A 6 -14.09 3.29 -15.73
N VAL A 7 -13.50 4.49 -15.81
CA VAL A 7 -12.23 4.71 -16.53
C VAL A 7 -11.11 3.88 -15.91
N ILE A 8 -11.05 3.80 -14.59
CA ILE A 8 -10.02 2.98 -13.91
C ILE A 8 -10.18 1.49 -14.24
N ILE A 9 -11.41 0.96 -14.22
CA ILE A 9 -11.65 -0.44 -14.58
C ILE A 9 -11.23 -0.73 -16.02
N GLU A 10 -11.57 0.17 -16.96
CA GLU A 10 -11.22 0.02 -18.37
C GLU A 10 -9.71 -0.03 -18.59
N LEU A 11 -8.96 0.86 -17.95
CA LEU A 11 -7.49 0.88 -18.02
C LEU A 11 -6.87 -0.39 -17.44
N VAL A 12 -7.32 -0.84 -16.27
CA VAL A 12 -6.82 -2.06 -15.62
C VAL A 12 -7.05 -3.29 -16.52
N LYS A 13 -8.24 -3.38 -17.15
CA LYS A 13 -8.56 -4.48 -18.07
C LYS A 13 -7.79 -4.41 -19.38
N ALA A 14 -7.57 -3.21 -19.93
CA ALA A 14 -6.84 -3.03 -21.18
C ALA A 14 -5.38 -3.51 -21.08
N GLU A 15 -4.78 -3.36 -19.90
CA GLU A 15 -3.43 -3.86 -19.57
C GLU A 15 -3.40 -5.37 -19.24
N GLY A 16 -4.54 -6.07 -19.31
CA GLY A 16 -4.62 -7.51 -19.04
C GLY A 16 -4.61 -7.89 -17.56
N TYR A 17 -4.71 -6.93 -16.64
CA TYR A 17 -4.80 -7.22 -15.21
C TYR A 17 -6.20 -7.70 -14.81
N GLN A 18 -6.23 -8.63 -13.86
CA GLN A 18 -7.47 -9.08 -13.23
C GLN A 18 -7.83 -8.21 -12.04
N LEU A 19 -9.08 -7.74 -12.00
CA LEU A 19 -9.61 -7.04 -10.83
C LEU A 19 -10.08 -8.07 -9.79
N LEU A 20 -9.47 -8.05 -8.61
CA LEU A 20 -9.87 -8.89 -7.48
C LEU A 20 -10.93 -8.16 -6.64
N PHE A 21 -11.94 -8.90 -6.18
CA PHE A 21 -12.94 -8.37 -5.25
C PHE A 21 -12.37 -8.32 -3.84
N LEU A 22 -12.41 -7.14 -3.21
CA LEU A 22 -12.08 -6.95 -1.81
C LEU A 22 -13.36 -6.55 -1.05
N PRO A 23 -13.83 -7.34 -0.07
CA PRO A 23 -15.00 -6.98 0.72
C PRO A 23 -14.77 -5.70 1.53
N GLN A 24 -15.84 -4.97 1.80
CA GLN A 24 -15.77 -3.74 2.59
C GLN A 24 -15.33 -4.03 4.02
N TYR A 25 -14.47 -3.17 4.58
CA TYR A 25 -13.93 -3.30 5.94
C TYR A 25 -13.16 -4.61 6.20
N SER A 26 -12.54 -5.19 5.17
CA SER A 26 -11.68 -6.38 5.30
C SER A 26 -10.19 -6.02 5.19
N PRO A 27 -9.59 -5.35 6.21
CA PRO A 27 -8.18 -5.00 6.18
C PRO A 27 -7.27 -6.23 6.15
N ASP A 28 -7.71 -7.35 6.75
CA ASP A 28 -6.98 -8.61 6.81
C ASP A 28 -6.87 -9.31 5.45
N LEU A 29 -7.73 -8.95 4.50
CA LEU A 29 -7.72 -9.48 3.13
C LEU A 29 -6.94 -8.58 2.16
N ASN A 30 -6.26 -7.55 2.68
CA ASN A 30 -5.50 -6.60 1.88
C ASN A 30 -4.06 -6.53 2.39
N ASP A 31 -3.19 -7.32 1.79
CA ASP A 31 -1.78 -7.48 2.21
C ASP A 31 -1.05 -6.14 2.36
N ILE A 32 -1.36 -5.15 1.52
CA ILE A 32 -0.76 -3.81 1.60
C ILE A 32 -1.02 -3.13 2.96
N LYS A 33 -2.14 -3.46 3.63
CA LYS A 33 -2.46 -2.93 4.97
C LYS A 33 -1.47 -3.41 6.01
N HIS A 34 -1.01 -4.65 5.89
CA HIS A 34 0.02 -5.19 6.77
C HIS A 34 1.33 -4.39 6.61
N ASP A 35 1.76 -4.14 5.38
CA ASP A 35 2.98 -3.37 5.09
C ASP A 35 2.87 -1.92 5.59
N PHE A 36 1.73 -1.28 5.35
CA PHE A 36 1.46 0.06 5.89
C PHE A 36 1.43 0.08 7.42
N SER A 37 1.00 -1.00 8.07
CA SER A 37 1.07 -1.13 9.54
C SER A 37 2.52 -1.14 10.04
N ALA A 38 3.43 -1.80 9.31
CA ALA A 38 4.85 -1.85 9.63
C ALA A 38 5.50 -0.47 9.42
N LEU A 39 5.20 0.18 8.29
CA LEU A 39 5.63 1.56 8.00
C LEU A 39 5.15 2.54 9.08
N LYS A 40 3.89 2.44 9.50
CA LYS A 40 3.31 3.32 10.52
C LYS A 40 4.00 3.12 11.88
N ARG A 41 4.22 1.87 12.28
CA ARG A 41 4.98 1.53 13.49
C ARG A 41 6.40 2.10 13.43
N TYR A 42 7.10 1.91 12.31
CA TYR A 42 8.44 2.42 12.13
C TYR A 42 8.50 3.95 12.23
N ARG A 43 7.56 4.67 11.59
CA ARG A 43 7.49 6.13 11.68
C ARG A 43 7.23 6.62 13.10
N MET A 44 6.35 5.94 13.84
CA MET A 44 5.98 6.28 15.22
C MET A 44 7.19 6.26 16.17
N TYR A 45 8.08 5.28 16.00
CA TYR A 45 9.30 5.16 16.81
C TYR A 45 10.53 5.84 16.19
N SER A 46 10.41 6.39 14.99
CA SER A 46 11.49 7.12 14.34
C SER A 46 11.56 8.58 14.84
N PRO A 47 12.77 9.15 14.92
CA PRO A 47 12.93 10.58 15.17
C PRO A 47 12.10 11.45 14.21
N ILE A 48 11.58 12.58 14.71
CA ILE A 48 10.69 13.47 13.93
C ILE A 48 11.36 13.97 12.64
N ASN A 49 12.68 14.18 12.69
CA ASN A 49 13.54 14.67 11.61
C ASN A 49 13.95 13.58 10.61
N LYS A 50 13.56 12.32 10.83
CA LYS A 50 13.80 11.26 9.87
C LYS A 50 12.82 11.40 8.72
N TYR A 51 13.36 11.68 7.54
CA TYR A 51 12.58 11.83 6.31
C TYR A 51 11.91 10.51 5.89
N LEU A 52 10.72 10.63 5.28
CA LEU A 52 9.87 9.50 4.89
C LEU A 52 10.51 8.62 3.80
N ASP A 53 11.26 9.22 2.88
CA ASP A 53 12.05 8.52 1.86
C ASP A 53 13.06 7.53 2.50
N LYS A 54 13.76 7.96 3.56
CA LYS A 54 14.68 7.11 4.32
C LYS A 54 13.96 6.02 5.10
N ILE A 55 12.72 6.26 5.51
CA ILE A 55 11.87 5.25 6.18
C ILE A 55 11.41 4.20 5.17
N PHE A 56 10.98 4.64 3.98
CA PHE A 56 10.46 3.76 2.94
C PHE A 56 11.53 2.77 2.46
N VAL A 57 12.76 3.24 2.23
CA VAL A 57 13.89 2.36 1.85
C VAL A 57 14.11 1.27 2.89
N ILE A 58 14.15 1.60 4.18
CA ILE A 58 14.44 0.63 5.24
C ILE A 58 13.33 -0.41 5.37
N VAL A 59 12.07 0.03 5.42
CA VAL A 59 10.94 -0.88 5.67
C VAL A 59 10.69 -1.78 4.46
N VAL A 60 10.79 -1.25 3.23
CA VAL A 60 10.63 -2.04 2.00
C VAL A 60 11.77 -3.04 1.84
N GLN A 61 13.03 -2.66 2.15
CA GLN A 61 14.16 -3.59 2.13
C GLN A 61 13.95 -4.76 3.09
N CYS A 62 13.45 -4.50 4.30
CA CYS A 62 13.20 -5.54 5.30
C CYS A 62 12.00 -6.44 4.95
N LEU A 63 10.97 -5.92 4.27
CA LEU A 63 9.80 -6.71 3.86
C LEU A 63 10.08 -7.61 2.65
N ILE A 64 11.05 -7.27 1.80
CA ILE A 64 11.46 -8.09 0.63
C ILE A 64 12.46 -9.20 1.02
N LEU A 65 13.10 -9.10 2.20
CA LEU A 65 14.12 -10.03 2.69
C LEU A 65 13.58 -11.14 3.63
N ILE A 66 12.27 -11.23 3.82
CA ILE A 66 11.58 -12.27 4.61
C ILE A 66 10.68 -13.06 3.67
#